data_AF-A0A9X3WVN3-F1
#
_entry.id   AF-A0A9X3WVN3-F1
#
_cell.length_a   1.000
_cell.length_b   1.000
_cell.length_c   1.000
_cell.angle_alpha   90.00
_cell.angle_beta   90.00
_cell.angle_gamma   90.00
#
_symmetry.space_group_name_H-M   'P 1'
#
loop_
_entity.id
_entity.type
_entity.pdbx_description
1 polymer ?
#
loop_
_entity_poly.entity_id
_entity_poly.type
_entity_poly.pdbx_seq_one_letter_code
_entity_poly.pdbx_strand_id
1 'polypeptide(L)'
;MGFPGGGTPEKASSSGEADSKQVSSPDEGSAVKPCPCDPEKTMSPQMKADIAAVNAKLDTAITNNQNNYDSKVASYKKKGWPTEGDPNLENIKRRGEELKQRKKELNDKINECACHGDGLMNLANVVYNEAGSHSMNAKTAVAYAYMNRTKGVPRAPNNAAEISHYKSIGTRAQGMNDSNAGLFAKQMTESIEAACRRLRDKDPAKNDPTNGSTHWVSPDALPSSANGCRNGYFANEGRCFPTWTDKRWEPGVKETLAEGVRRGEFVFYNGVRY
;
A
#
# COMPACT_ATOMS: atom_id res chain seq x y z
N MET A 1 -14.17 26.84 -44.09
CA MET A 1 -14.50 26.01 -45.26
C MET A 1 -13.37 25.00 -45.41
N GLY A 2 -13.51 23.68 -45.42
CA GLY A 2 -14.62 22.74 -45.28
C GLY A 2 -13.99 21.33 -45.33
N PHE A 3 -14.46 20.41 -44.50
CA PHE A 3 -14.24 18.96 -44.68
C PHE A 3 -14.96 18.49 -45.96
N PRO A 4 -14.52 17.38 -46.57
CA PRO A 4 -15.26 16.11 -46.41
C PRO A 4 -14.31 14.92 -46.17
N GLY A 5 -14.62 13.95 -45.31
CA GLY A 5 -15.58 12.86 -45.54
C GLY A 5 -14.76 11.61 -45.95
N GLY A 6 -14.78 10.46 -45.28
CA GLY A 6 -15.90 9.73 -44.68
C GLY A 6 -15.97 8.38 -45.39
N GLY A 7 -15.70 7.28 -44.69
CA GLY A 7 -15.76 5.92 -45.23
C GLY A 7 -15.32 4.86 -44.23
N THR A 8 -16.26 4.32 -43.47
CA THR A 8 -16.20 3.07 -42.70
C THR A 8 -17.00 1.98 -43.46
N PRO A 9 -17.18 0.75 -42.93
CA PRO A 9 -16.21 -0.36 -42.77
C PRO A 9 -16.76 -1.68 -43.38
N GLU A 10 -15.98 -2.77 -43.35
CA GLU A 10 -16.32 -4.22 -43.46
C GLU A 10 -15.18 -4.93 -44.21
N LYS A 11 -14.69 -6.14 -43.88
CA LYS A 11 -15.26 -7.26 -43.11
C LYS A 11 -14.15 -8.15 -42.55
N ALA A 12 -14.53 -8.90 -41.52
CA ALA A 12 -13.74 -9.87 -40.77
C ALA A 12 -13.28 -11.08 -41.59
N SER A 13 -12.09 -11.59 -41.28
CA SER A 13 -11.80 -13.03 -41.34
C SER A 13 -11.37 -13.52 -39.97
N SER A 14 -12.26 -14.28 -39.35
CA SER A 14 -12.02 -15.12 -38.19
C SER A 14 -11.05 -16.25 -38.52
N SER A 15 -10.21 -16.61 -37.55
CA SER A 15 -10.03 -17.99 -37.03
C SER A 15 -8.56 -18.23 -36.65
N GLY A 16 -8.30 -18.13 -35.36
CA GLY A 16 -7.06 -18.52 -34.71
C GLY A 16 -7.35 -18.48 -33.23
N GLU A 17 -7.97 -19.56 -32.73
CA GLU A 17 -8.28 -19.79 -31.33
C GLU A 17 -7.00 -19.63 -30.50
N ALA A 18 -6.80 -18.41 -29.99
CA ALA A 18 -5.98 -18.20 -28.82
C ALA A 18 -6.81 -18.74 -27.66
N ASP A 19 -6.53 -19.99 -27.33
CA ASP A 19 -6.95 -20.72 -26.13
C ASP A 19 -6.62 -19.84 -24.92
N SER A 20 -7.54 -18.94 -24.58
CA SER A 20 -7.48 -18.11 -23.39
C SER A 20 -7.80 -19.01 -22.21
N LYS A 21 -6.80 -19.83 -21.85
CA LYS A 21 -6.69 -20.35 -20.49
C LYS A 21 -6.61 -19.14 -19.59
N GLN A 22 -7.76 -18.83 -19.03
CA GLN A 22 -7.91 -18.10 -17.79
C GLN A 22 -7.18 -18.95 -16.73
N VAL A 23 -5.87 -18.75 -16.61
CA VAL A 23 -5.07 -19.41 -15.59
C VAL A 23 -5.41 -18.72 -14.29
N SER A 24 -6.20 -19.44 -13.51
CA SER A 24 -6.51 -19.23 -12.10
C SER A 24 -5.40 -18.51 -11.34
N SER A 25 -5.77 -17.45 -10.63
CA SER A 25 -5.00 -16.87 -9.54
C SER A 25 -4.31 -17.96 -8.73
N PRO A 26 -3.01 -17.80 -8.38
CA PRO A 26 -2.42 -18.65 -7.37
C PRO A 26 -3.16 -18.40 -6.05
N ASP A 27 -3.89 -19.41 -5.61
CA ASP A 27 -4.51 -19.57 -4.29
C ASP A 27 -5.50 -18.49 -3.82
N GLU A 28 -6.73 -18.55 -4.35
CA GLU A 28 -7.95 -18.32 -3.53
C GLU A 28 -8.25 -19.54 -2.61
N GLY A 29 -7.38 -20.55 -2.58
CA GLY A 29 -7.56 -21.84 -1.91
C GLY A 29 -7.05 -21.94 -0.46
N SER A 30 -6.53 -20.87 0.12
CA SER A 30 -6.22 -20.84 1.55
C SER A 30 -6.80 -19.58 2.16
N ALA A 31 -8.13 -19.53 2.24
CA ALA A 31 -8.80 -18.79 3.31
C ALA A 31 -8.41 -19.43 4.65
N VAL A 32 -7.17 -19.20 5.07
CA VAL A 32 -6.68 -19.52 6.40
C VAL A 32 -7.64 -18.80 7.34
N LYS A 33 -8.42 -19.59 8.08
CA LYS A 33 -9.40 -19.09 9.04
C LYS A 33 -8.80 -17.93 9.84
N PRO A 34 -9.56 -16.85 10.11
CA PRO A 34 -9.11 -15.80 11.02
C PRO A 34 -8.58 -16.46 12.28
N CYS A 35 -7.33 -16.21 12.65
CA CYS A 35 -6.85 -16.69 13.92
C CYS A 35 -7.50 -15.79 14.98
N PRO A 36 -8.40 -16.29 15.85
CA PRO A 36 -9.14 -15.46 16.78
C PRO A 36 -8.23 -15.16 17.98
N CYS A 37 -7.23 -14.30 17.79
CA CYS A 37 -6.48 -13.75 18.90
C CYS A 37 -7.03 -12.37 19.25
N ASP A 38 -7.14 -12.14 20.54
CA ASP A 38 -7.53 -10.85 21.08
C ASP A 38 -6.33 -9.89 21.01
N PRO A 39 -6.41 -8.77 20.25
CA PRO A 39 -5.35 -7.76 20.23
C PRO A 39 -4.99 -7.23 21.62
N GLU A 40 -5.94 -7.28 22.57
CA GLU A 40 -5.68 -6.89 23.95
C GLU A 40 -4.66 -7.80 24.65
N LYS A 41 -4.42 -9.00 24.12
CA LYS A 41 -3.49 -9.98 24.70
C LYS A 41 -2.19 -10.11 23.92
N THR A 42 -2.14 -9.64 22.67
CA THR A 42 -1.01 -9.88 21.77
C THR A 42 -0.19 -8.63 21.45
N MET A 43 -0.78 -7.44 21.57
CA MET A 43 -0.08 -6.18 21.29
C MET A 43 0.46 -5.53 22.57
N SER A 44 1.60 -4.86 22.46
CA SER A 44 2.19 -4.09 23.55
C SER A 44 1.33 -2.86 23.89
N PRO A 45 1.45 -2.32 25.12
CA PRO A 45 0.75 -1.09 25.50
C PRO A 45 1.02 0.08 24.55
N GLN A 46 2.25 0.22 24.06
CA GLN A 46 2.60 1.28 23.11
C GLN A 46 1.91 1.08 21.77
N MET A 47 1.87 -0.14 21.23
CA MET A 47 1.20 -0.41 19.96
C MET A 47 -0.31 -0.15 20.05
N LYS A 48 -0.94 -0.53 21.16
CA LYS A 48 -2.35 -0.20 21.42
C LYS A 48 -2.58 1.31 21.48
N ALA A 49 -1.69 2.05 22.14
CA ALA A 49 -1.76 3.52 22.20
C ALA A 49 -1.63 4.16 20.81
N ASP A 50 -0.73 3.65 19.97
CA ASP A 50 -0.55 4.12 18.60
C ASP A 50 -1.81 3.86 17.73
N ILE A 51 -2.42 2.67 17.84
CA ILE A 51 -3.68 2.33 17.16
C ILE A 51 -4.82 3.21 17.67
N ALA A 52 -4.91 3.44 18.99
CA ALA A 52 -5.90 4.33 19.58
C ALA A 52 -5.73 5.77 19.09
N ALA A 53 -4.49 6.26 18.94
CA ALA A 53 -4.22 7.59 18.38
C ALA A 53 -4.67 7.71 16.91
N VAL A 54 -4.46 6.67 16.09
CA VAL A 54 -5.00 6.58 14.72
C VAL A 54 -6.53 6.64 14.74
N ASN A 55 -7.17 5.83 15.58
CA ASN A 55 -8.62 5.79 15.69
C ASN A 55 -9.21 7.14 16.13
N ALA A 56 -8.58 7.82 17.09
CA ALA A 56 -8.99 9.14 17.54
C ALA A 56 -8.94 10.18 16.40
N LYS A 57 -7.93 10.10 15.52
CA LYS A 57 -7.84 10.97 14.33
C LYS A 57 -8.93 10.68 13.30
N LEU A 58 -9.26 9.40 13.09
CA LEU A 58 -10.38 9.01 12.23
C LEU A 58 -11.73 9.49 12.80
N ASP A 59 -11.94 9.36 14.11
CA ASP A 59 -13.15 9.86 14.78
C ASP A 59 -13.28 11.37 14.69
N THR A 60 -12.18 12.09 14.84
CA THR A 60 -12.14 13.55 14.64
C THR A 60 -12.55 13.90 13.21
N ALA A 61 -12.00 13.22 12.20
CA ALA A 61 -12.33 13.46 10.80
C ALA A 61 -13.81 13.15 10.47
N ILE A 62 -14.36 12.07 11.03
CA ILE A 62 -15.78 11.71 10.91
C ILE A 62 -16.66 12.79 11.55
N THR A 63 -16.32 13.25 12.75
CA THR A 63 -17.04 14.29 13.47
C THR A 63 -17.01 15.63 12.73
N ASN A 64 -15.85 16.04 12.22
CA ASN A 64 -15.70 17.26 11.43
C ASN A 64 -16.49 17.20 10.12
N ASN A 65 -16.53 16.04 9.45
CA ASN A 65 -17.35 15.84 8.25
C ASN A 65 -18.85 16.00 8.58
N GLN A 66 -19.32 15.38 9.67
CA GLN A 66 -20.70 15.49 10.13
C GLN A 66 -21.08 16.93 10.46
N ASN A 67 -20.23 17.65 11.22
CA ASN A 67 -20.44 19.06 11.55
C ASN A 67 -20.52 19.94 10.29
N ASN A 68 -19.68 19.66 9.28
CA ASN A 68 -19.75 20.35 8.00
C ASN A 68 -21.06 20.07 7.25
N TYR A 69 -21.50 18.81 7.22
CA TYR A 69 -22.79 18.44 6.64
C TYR A 69 -23.95 19.20 7.32
N ASP A 70 -24.02 19.15 8.65
CA ASP A 70 -25.10 19.78 9.43
C ASP A 70 -25.11 21.30 9.25
N SER A 71 -23.93 21.93 9.22
CA SER A 71 -23.78 23.36 8.96
C SER A 71 -24.28 23.74 7.55
N LYS A 72 -23.97 22.92 6.53
CA LYS A 72 -24.43 23.15 5.16
C LYS A 72 -25.93 22.98 5.03
N VAL A 73 -26.50 21.94 5.63
CA VAL A 73 -27.96 21.74 5.68
C VAL A 73 -28.66 22.94 6.34
N ALA A 74 -28.15 23.42 7.48
CA ALA A 74 -28.71 24.59 8.15
C ALA A 74 -28.65 25.85 7.26
N SER A 75 -27.54 26.06 6.55
CA SER A 75 -27.38 27.16 5.60
C SER A 75 -28.37 27.08 4.44
N TYR A 76 -28.59 25.89 3.88
CA TYR A 76 -29.52 25.66 2.77
C TYR A 76 -30.96 25.94 3.21
N LYS A 77 -31.36 25.42 4.37
CA LYS A 77 -32.67 25.70 4.97
C LYS A 77 -32.92 27.20 5.17
N LYS A 78 -31.92 27.94 5.68
CA LYS A 78 -32.03 29.40 5.86
C LYS A 78 -32.23 30.16 4.54
N LYS A 79 -31.68 29.64 3.44
CA LYS A 79 -31.81 30.24 2.10
C LYS A 79 -33.04 29.76 1.31
N GLY A 80 -33.83 28.83 1.87
CA GLY A 80 -34.93 28.19 1.15
C GLY A 80 -34.46 27.31 -0.02
N TRP A 81 -33.21 26.81 0.03
CA TRP A 81 -32.67 25.92 -0.99
C TRP A 81 -33.04 24.47 -0.72
N PRO A 82 -33.27 23.65 -1.77
CA PRO A 82 -33.57 22.23 -1.60
C PRO A 82 -32.37 21.52 -0.96
N THR A 83 -32.64 20.65 0.00
CA THR A 83 -31.61 19.83 0.66
C THR A 83 -31.59 18.39 0.17
N GLU A 84 -32.67 17.94 -0.47
CA GLU A 84 -32.83 16.59 -0.97
C GLU A 84 -32.26 16.48 -2.38
N GLY A 85 -31.41 15.47 -2.63
CA GLY A 85 -30.79 15.24 -3.92
C GLY A 85 -29.75 16.28 -4.34
N ASP A 86 -29.38 17.22 -3.46
CA ASP A 86 -28.33 18.20 -3.76
C ASP A 86 -26.96 17.51 -3.88
N PRO A 87 -26.26 17.65 -5.02
CA PRO A 87 -24.99 16.96 -5.24
C PRO A 87 -23.90 17.27 -4.21
N ASN A 88 -23.89 18.48 -3.64
CA ASN A 88 -22.87 18.85 -2.64
C ASN A 88 -23.16 18.18 -1.29
N LEU A 89 -24.41 18.22 -0.85
CA LEU A 89 -24.83 17.57 0.40
C LEU A 89 -24.66 16.06 0.32
N GLU A 90 -25.05 15.43 -0.80
CA GLU A 90 -24.84 14.00 -1.05
C GLU A 90 -23.35 13.63 -1.06
N ASN A 91 -22.50 14.46 -1.65
CA ASN A 91 -21.06 14.21 -1.66
C ASN A 91 -20.44 14.28 -0.24
N ILE A 92 -20.85 15.25 0.58
CA ILE A 92 -20.37 15.35 1.97
C ILE A 92 -20.83 14.13 2.77
N LYS A 93 -22.11 13.76 2.67
CA LYS A 93 -22.70 12.60 3.33
C LYS A 93 -22.00 11.30 2.93
N ARG A 94 -21.81 11.07 1.62
CA ARG A 94 -21.06 9.92 1.10
C ARG A 94 -19.64 9.84 1.67
N ARG A 95 -18.92 10.97 1.71
CA ARG A 95 -17.57 11.01 2.30
C ARG A 95 -17.59 10.65 3.79
N GLY A 96 -18.61 11.07 4.54
CA GLY A 96 -18.78 10.69 5.94
C GLY A 96 -18.96 9.18 6.12
N GLU A 97 -19.82 8.56 5.31
CA GLU A 97 -20.03 7.10 5.32
C GLU A 97 -18.78 6.33 4.87
N GLU A 98 -18.07 6.80 3.84
CA GLU A 98 -16.79 6.21 3.43
C GLU A 98 -15.75 6.23 4.55
N LEU A 99 -15.67 7.32 5.34
CA LEU A 99 -14.74 7.40 6.48
C LEU A 99 -15.09 6.39 7.58
N LYS A 100 -16.38 6.27 7.92
CA LYS A 100 -16.87 5.28 8.90
C LYS A 100 -16.55 3.86 8.44
N GLN A 101 -16.83 3.55 7.18
CA GLN A 101 -16.58 2.24 6.60
C GLN A 101 -15.09 1.90 6.61
N ARG A 102 -14.21 2.83 6.19
CA ARG A 102 -12.75 2.60 6.21
C ARG A 102 -12.19 2.45 7.62
N LYS A 103 -12.70 3.20 8.60
CA LYS A 103 -12.33 3.00 10.02
C LYS A 103 -12.72 1.60 10.48
N LYS A 104 -13.92 1.14 10.13
CA LYS A 104 -14.39 -0.21 10.47
C LYS A 104 -13.49 -1.27 9.82
N GLU A 105 -13.24 -1.18 8.52
CA GLU A 105 -12.38 -2.11 7.78
C GLU A 105 -10.97 -2.19 8.36
N LEU A 106 -10.38 -1.05 8.72
CA LEU A 106 -9.07 -1.00 9.37
C LEU A 106 -9.06 -1.79 10.68
N ASN A 107 -10.04 -1.54 11.57
CA ASN A 107 -10.10 -2.20 12.87
C ASN A 107 -10.44 -3.68 12.72
N ASP A 108 -11.36 -4.04 11.82
CA ASP A 108 -11.69 -5.44 11.51
C ASP A 108 -10.42 -6.18 11.04
N LYS A 109 -9.59 -5.56 10.18
CA LYS A 109 -8.36 -6.16 9.68
C LYS A 109 -7.27 -6.28 10.75
N ILE A 110 -7.13 -5.28 11.64
CA ILE A 110 -6.26 -5.36 12.82
C ILE A 110 -6.65 -6.57 13.68
N ASN A 111 -7.95 -6.72 13.97
CA ASN A 111 -8.47 -7.80 14.80
C ASN A 111 -8.29 -9.17 14.14
N GLU A 112 -8.55 -9.27 12.83
CA GLU A 112 -8.39 -10.51 12.06
C GLU A 112 -6.95 -11.07 12.15
N CYS A 113 -5.96 -10.19 12.19
CA CYS A 113 -4.54 -10.53 12.10
C CYS A 113 -3.79 -10.36 13.44
N ALA A 114 -4.52 -10.08 14.53
CA ALA A 114 -3.96 -9.69 15.82
C ALA A 114 -3.02 -10.72 16.46
N CYS A 115 -3.07 -12.00 16.05
CA CYS A 115 -2.20 -13.06 16.56
C CYS A 115 -0.71 -12.80 16.40
N HIS A 116 -0.32 -11.95 15.45
CA HIS A 116 1.09 -11.62 15.25
C HIS A 116 1.55 -10.43 16.10
N GLY A 117 0.69 -9.91 16.98
CA GLY A 117 0.99 -8.84 17.95
C GLY A 117 1.60 -7.62 17.28
N ASP A 118 2.62 -7.04 17.93
CA ASP A 118 3.38 -5.90 17.39
C ASP A 118 4.04 -6.20 16.05
N GLY A 119 4.37 -7.47 15.78
CA GLY A 119 4.97 -7.89 14.53
C GLY A 119 4.10 -7.60 13.32
N LEU A 120 2.78 -7.75 13.44
CA LEU A 120 1.84 -7.35 12.40
C LEU A 120 2.01 -5.88 12.03
N MET A 121 1.94 -5.02 13.04
CA MET A 121 1.88 -3.58 12.84
C MET A 121 3.24 -3.02 12.43
N ASN A 122 4.33 -3.60 12.93
CA ASN A 122 5.69 -3.26 12.48
C ASN A 122 5.86 -3.56 10.99
N LEU A 123 5.49 -4.76 10.54
CA LEU A 123 5.58 -5.13 9.13
C LEU A 123 4.63 -4.31 8.27
N ALA A 124 3.38 -4.14 8.68
CA ALA A 124 2.40 -3.34 7.96
C ALA A 124 2.83 -1.88 7.81
N ASN A 125 3.49 -1.30 8.83
CA ASN A 125 3.98 0.07 8.75
C ASN A 125 5.19 0.21 7.80
N VAL A 126 6.04 -0.81 7.66
CA VAL A 126 7.07 -0.85 6.61
C VAL A 126 6.42 -0.92 5.24
N VAL A 127 5.45 -1.82 5.05
CA VAL A 127 4.71 -1.94 3.79
C VAL A 127 4.00 -0.63 3.44
N TYR A 128 3.39 0.05 4.42
CA TYR A 128 2.79 1.37 4.21
C TYR A 128 3.84 2.40 3.79
N ASN A 129 5.01 2.41 4.45
CA ASN A 129 6.07 3.37 4.15
C ASN A 129 6.56 3.25 2.71
N GLU A 130 6.83 2.01 2.30
CA GLU A 130 7.47 1.74 1.03
C GLU A 130 6.44 1.67 -0.10
N ALA A 131 5.34 0.94 0.11
CA ALA A 131 4.38 0.56 -0.94
C ALA A 131 2.95 1.08 -0.69
N GLY A 132 2.75 2.05 0.21
CA GLY A 132 1.42 2.52 0.62
C GLY A 132 0.50 2.94 -0.53
N SER A 133 1.05 3.61 -1.56
CA SER A 133 0.32 4.04 -2.76
C SER A 133 0.36 3.05 -3.93
N HIS A 134 1.02 1.90 -3.77
CA HIS A 134 1.27 0.95 -4.86
C HIS A 134 0.26 -0.21 -4.87
N SER A 135 0.36 -1.09 -5.87
CA SER A 135 -0.51 -2.26 -6.02
C SER A 135 -0.44 -3.21 -4.82
N MET A 136 -1.46 -4.06 -4.65
CA MET A 136 -1.43 -5.08 -3.60
C MET A 136 -0.27 -6.06 -3.79
N ASN A 137 0.08 -6.40 -5.04
CA ASN A 137 1.24 -7.22 -5.35
C ASN A 137 2.54 -6.56 -4.88
N ALA A 138 2.71 -5.25 -5.10
CA ALA A 138 3.86 -4.51 -4.61
C ALA A 138 3.92 -4.50 -3.08
N LYS A 139 2.80 -4.28 -2.40
CA LYS A 139 2.71 -4.34 -0.93
C LYS A 139 3.10 -5.73 -0.40
N THR A 140 2.59 -6.79 -1.02
CA THR A 140 2.95 -8.17 -0.68
C THR A 140 4.44 -8.42 -0.92
N ALA A 141 4.98 -8.05 -2.08
CA ALA A 141 6.38 -8.24 -2.41
C ALA A 141 7.32 -7.52 -1.41
N VAL A 142 7.02 -6.28 -1.02
CA VAL A 142 7.75 -5.57 0.04
C VAL A 142 7.65 -6.30 1.38
N ALA A 143 6.48 -6.83 1.74
CA ALA A 143 6.33 -7.60 2.97
C ALA A 143 7.25 -8.83 3.01
N TYR A 144 7.35 -9.58 1.90
CA TYR A 144 8.28 -10.70 1.79
C TYR A 144 9.74 -10.23 1.84
N ALA A 145 10.11 -9.24 1.04
CA ALA A 145 11.49 -8.76 0.95
C ALA A 145 12.01 -8.21 2.29
N TYR A 146 11.16 -7.48 3.04
CA TYR A 146 11.53 -7.01 4.36
C TYR A 146 11.68 -8.15 5.36
N MET A 147 10.81 -9.17 5.32
CA MET A 147 10.96 -10.36 6.17
C MET A 147 12.23 -11.16 5.82
N ASN A 148 12.63 -11.22 4.55
CA ASN A 148 13.90 -11.81 4.16
C ASN A 148 15.08 -11.01 4.73
N ARG A 149 15.03 -9.67 4.61
CA ARG A 149 16.03 -8.75 5.17
C ARG A 149 16.21 -8.94 6.67
N THR A 150 15.11 -9.13 7.41
CA THR A 150 15.14 -9.30 8.87
C THR A 150 15.25 -10.77 9.31
N LYS A 151 15.54 -11.69 8.39
CA LYS A 151 15.66 -13.14 8.67
C LYS A 151 14.43 -13.72 9.37
N GLY A 152 13.25 -13.27 8.96
CA GLY A 152 11.96 -13.73 9.47
C GLY A 152 11.45 -12.99 10.71
N VAL A 153 12.11 -11.93 11.16
CA VAL A 153 11.70 -11.18 12.36
C VAL A 153 10.88 -9.94 12.00
N PRO A 154 9.58 -9.88 12.33
CA PRO A 154 8.73 -8.73 12.02
C PRO A 154 8.96 -7.60 13.03
N ARG A 155 10.03 -6.83 12.83
CA ARG A 155 10.42 -5.71 13.69
C ARG A 155 10.37 -4.38 12.94
N ALA A 156 10.32 -3.29 13.69
CA ALA A 156 10.55 -1.96 13.12
C ALA A 156 11.98 -1.87 12.52
N PRO A 157 12.20 -1.01 11.50
CA PRO A 157 13.52 -0.72 10.99
C PRO A 157 14.40 -0.08 12.07
N ASN A 158 15.67 -0.46 12.13
CA ASN A 158 16.59 0.04 13.14
C ASN A 158 17.11 1.44 12.84
N ASN A 159 17.14 1.82 11.56
CA ASN A 159 17.69 3.09 11.09
C ASN A 159 17.19 3.43 9.67
N ALA A 160 17.51 4.65 9.23
CA ALA A 160 17.14 5.15 7.90
C ALA A 160 17.85 4.43 6.73
N ALA A 161 18.92 3.67 7.00
CA ALA A 161 19.60 2.87 5.99
C ALA A 161 18.86 1.55 5.70
N GLU A 162 18.08 1.03 6.66
CA GLU A 162 17.19 -0.11 6.41
C GLU A 162 15.96 0.34 5.61
N ILE A 163 15.27 1.39 6.07
CA ILE A 163 14.07 1.93 5.42
C ILE A 163 14.12 3.45 5.48
N SER A 164 14.21 4.08 4.30
CA SER A 164 14.33 5.53 4.20
C SER A 164 13.05 6.23 4.68
N HIS A 165 13.22 7.35 5.40
CA HIS A 165 12.10 8.18 5.90
C HIS A 165 11.04 7.44 6.73
N TYR A 166 11.38 6.28 7.31
CA TYR A 166 10.48 5.51 8.15
C TYR A 166 9.92 6.36 9.30
N LYS A 167 8.60 6.32 9.46
CA LYS A 167 7.88 6.91 10.59
C LYS A 167 7.13 5.81 11.32
N SER A 168 7.19 5.81 12.65
CA SER A 168 6.33 4.94 13.46
C SER A 168 4.85 5.27 13.26
N ILE A 169 3.96 4.34 13.62
CA ILE A 169 2.52 4.54 13.52
C ILE A 169 2.08 5.74 14.36
N GLY A 170 2.56 5.85 15.61
CA GLY A 170 2.28 7.02 16.46
C GLY A 170 2.68 8.35 15.82
N THR A 171 3.86 8.44 15.19
CA THR A 171 4.27 9.65 14.46
C THR A 171 3.41 9.93 13.23
N ARG A 172 2.97 8.89 12.50
CA ARG A 172 2.04 9.07 11.36
C ARG A 172 0.67 9.57 11.82
N ALA A 173 0.16 9.07 12.95
CA ALA A 173 -1.10 9.51 13.53
C ALA A 173 -1.08 11.02 13.82
N GLN A 174 0.04 11.56 14.30
CA GLN A 174 0.19 13.00 14.53
C GLN A 174 0.04 13.84 13.26
N GLY A 175 0.51 13.33 12.12
CA GLY A 175 0.41 13.99 10.80
C GLY A 175 -0.91 13.78 10.06
N MET A 176 -1.84 13.00 10.63
CA MET A 176 -3.15 12.75 10.04
C MET A 176 -4.10 13.93 10.28
N ASN A 177 -4.83 14.30 9.23
CA ASN A 177 -5.86 15.33 9.25
C ASN A 177 -7.07 14.91 8.39
N ASP A 178 -8.14 15.71 8.40
CA ASP A 178 -9.40 15.39 7.71
C ASP A 178 -9.25 15.14 6.21
N SER A 179 -8.24 15.73 5.56
CA SER A 179 -8.01 15.59 4.12
C SER A 179 -7.40 14.25 3.74
N ASN A 180 -6.59 13.65 4.61
CA ASN A 180 -5.85 12.42 4.32
C ASN A 180 -6.31 11.20 5.15
N ALA A 181 -7.14 11.39 6.17
CA ALA A 181 -7.57 10.32 7.09
C ALA A 181 -8.16 9.11 6.36
N GLY A 182 -9.04 9.33 5.39
CA GLY A 182 -9.64 8.25 4.61
C GLY A 182 -8.62 7.51 3.73
N LEU A 183 -7.66 8.22 3.14
CA LEU A 183 -6.60 7.59 2.33
C LEU A 183 -5.66 6.77 3.22
N PHE A 184 -5.26 7.32 4.37
CA PHE A 184 -4.47 6.61 5.36
C PHE A 184 -5.13 5.30 5.78
N ALA A 185 -6.41 5.33 6.17
CA ALA A 185 -7.13 4.15 6.63
C ALA A 185 -7.16 3.05 5.56
N LYS A 186 -7.43 3.42 4.30
CA LYS A 186 -7.40 2.50 3.17
C LYS A 186 -6.00 1.88 2.98
N GLN A 187 -4.97 2.71 2.85
CA GLN A 187 -3.60 2.25 2.57
C GLN A 187 -3.04 1.40 3.71
N MET A 188 -3.35 1.75 4.97
CA MET A 188 -2.96 0.96 6.13
C MET A 188 -3.69 -0.38 6.17
N THR A 189 -4.98 -0.42 5.84
CA THR A 189 -5.74 -1.68 5.76
C THR A 189 -5.12 -2.63 4.73
N GLU A 190 -4.82 -2.14 3.52
CA GLU A 190 -4.15 -2.94 2.48
C GLU A 190 -2.75 -3.40 2.92
N SER A 191 -2.03 -2.55 3.66
CA SER A 191 -0.68 -2.88 4.18
C SER A 191 -0.73 -3.94 5.28
N ILE A 192 -1.73 -3.89 6.16
CA ILE A 192 -1.99 -4.94 7.17
C ILE A 192 -2.35 -6.24 6.48
N GLU A 193 -3.18 -6.20 5.44
CA GLU A 193 -3.53 -7.41 4.70
C GLU A 193 -2.29 -8.05 4.04
N ALA A 194 -1.41 -7.26 3.43
CA ALA A 194 -0.17 -7.76 2.85
C ALA A 194 0.77 -8.36 3.90
N ALA A 195 0.94 -7.67 5.04
CA ALA A 195 1.72 -8.16 6.17
C ALA A 195 1.14 -9.47 6.73
N CYS A 196 -0.17 -9.53 6.88
CA CYS A 196 -0.89 -10.69 7.39
C CYS A 196 -0.78 -11.90 6.47
N ARG A 197 -0.90 -11.71 5.14
CA ARG A 197 -0.64 -12.77 4.16
C ARG A 197 0.77 -13.35 4.34
N ARG A 198 1.79 -12.48 4.45
CA ARG A 198 3.18 -12.91 4.67
C ARG A 198 3.38 -13.65 5.99
N LEU A 199 2.74 -13.18 7.07
CA LEU A 199 2.91 -13.75 8.41
C LEU A 199 2.13 -15.07 8.62
N ARG A 200 1.06 -15.28 7.86
CA ARG A 200 0.28 -16.54 7.84
C ARG A 200 0.84 -17.58 6.88
N ASP A 201 1.73 -17.18 5.98
CA ASP A 201 2.31 -18.10 5.01
C ASP A 201 3.15 -19.18 5.69
N LYS A 202 2.78 -20.45 5.45
CA LYS A 202 3.44 -21.63 6.00
C LYS A 202 4.67 -22.04 5.21
N ASP A 203 4.78 -21.62 3.96
CA ASP A 203 5.92 -21.93 3.09
C ASP A 203 6.45 -20.66 2.40
N PRO A 204 6.97 -19.70 3.19
CA PRO A 204 7.37 -18.41 2.67
C PRO A 204 8.54 -18.47 1.70
N ALA A 205 9.37 -19.51 1.72
CA ALA A 205 10.46 -19.64 0.75
C ALA A 205 9.93 -19.99 -0.64
N LYS A 206 8.84 -20.77 -0.72
CA LYS A 206 8.22 -21.20 -1.98
C LYS A 206 7.33 -20.11 -2.57
N ASN A 207 6.60 -19.39 -1.72
CA ASN A 207 5.60 -18.40 -2.17
C ASN A 207 6.15 -16.97 -2.24
N ASP A 208 7.45 -16.77 -2.00
CA ASP A 208 8.07 -15.45 -2.06
C ASP A 208 8.12 -14.92 -3.50
N PRO A 209 7.32 -13.89 -3.84
CA PRO A 209 7.32 -13.33 -5.18
C PRO A 209 8.63 -12.61 -5.52
N THR A 210 9.46 -12.31 -4.52
CA THR A 210 10.76 -11.63 -4.67
C THR A 210 11.95 -12.58 -4.71
N ASN A 211 11.71 -13.89 -4.63
CA ASN A 211 12.71 -14.95 -4.74
C ASN A 211 13.92 -14.73 -3.80
N GLY A 212 13.66 -14.47 -2.52
CA GLY A 212 14.65 -14.27 -1.47
C GLY A 212 15.24 -12.86 -1.37
N SER A 213 14.78 -11.91 -2.20
CA SER A 213 15.34 -10.56 -2.22
C SER A 213 15.27 -9.86 -0.87
N THR A 214 16.28 -9.04 -0.56
CA THR A 214 16.43 -8.35 0.74
C THR A 214 16.51 -6.83 0.60
N HIS A 215 16.59 -6.35 -0.63
CA HIS A 215 16.68 -4.94 -1.00
C HIS A 215 15.73 -4.67 -2.17
N TRP A 216 15.29 -3.44 -2.30
CA TRP A 216 14.42 -3.01 -3.39
C TRP A 216 14.61 -1.52 -3.65
N VAL A 217 14.21 -1.10 -4.84
CA VAL A 217 14.08 0.31 -5.22
C VAL A 217 12.76 0.51 -5.93
N SER A 218 12.20 1.72 -5.86
CA SER A 218 11.07 2.14 -6.70
C SER A 218 11.60 3.04 -7.82
N PRO A 219 11.78 2.55 -9.06
CA PRO A 219 12.36 3.33 -10.13
C PRO A 219 11.64 4.65 -10.44
N ASP A 220 10.30 4.67 -10.33
CA ASP A 220 9.52 5.88 -10.59
C ASP A 220 9.77 6.99 -9.54
N ALA A 221 10.17 6.60 -8.33
CA ALA A 221 10.55 7.52 -7.25
C ALA A 221 12.00 7.99 -7.33
N LEU A 222 12.83 7.40 -8.21
CA LEU A 222 14.23 7.80 -8.33
C LEU A 222 14.37 9.16 -9.05
N PRO A 223 15.37 9.97 -8.68
CA PRO A 223 15.68 11.21 -9.37
C PRO A 223 15.93 10.99 -10.86
N SER A 224 15.52 11.95 -11.69
CA SER A 224 15.88 11.94 -13.11
C SER A 224 17.40 12.09 -13.27
N SER A 225 17.98 11.33 -14.19
CA SER A 225 19.40 11.42 -14.53
C SER A 225 19.74 12.56 -15.49
N ALA A 226 18.76 13.36 -15.92
CA ALA A 226 18.95 14.43 -16.91
C ALA A 226 20.02 15.46 -16.50
N ASN A 227 20.18 15.71 -15.20
CA ASN A 227 21.17 16.64 -14.64
C ASN A 227 22.37 15.93 -14.00
N GLY A 228 22.63 14.68 -14.38
CA GLY A 228 23.62 13.81 -13.74
C GLY A 228 23.13 13.20 -12.43
N CYS A 229 23.81 12.15 -11.99
CA CYS A 229 23.52 11.45 -10.74
C CYS A 229 24.52 11.81 -9.65
N ARG A 230 24.06 11.82 -8.39
CA ARG A 230 24.92 12.08 -7.23
C ARG A 230 25.88 10.91 -6.98
N ASN A 231 26.93 11.15 -6.21
CA ASN A 231 27.84 10.10 -5.75
C ASN A 231 27.08 8.93 -5.09
N GLY A 232 27.46 7.70 -5.42
CA GLY A 232 26.77 6.48 -4.99
C GLY A 232 25.56 6.11 -5.84
N TYR A 233 25.35 6.81 -6.97
CA TYR A 233 24.31 6.50 -7.95
C TYR A 233 24.89 6.46 -9.37
N PHE A 234 24.22 5.74 -10.27
CA PHE A 234 24.53 5.71 -11.70
C PHE A 234 23.24 5.92 -12.51
N ALA A 235 23.41 6.45 -13.73
CA ALA A 235 22.29 6.65 -14.64
C ALA A 235 21.90 5.32 -15.29
N ASN A 236 20.63 4.94 -15.19
CA ASN A 236 20.04 3.82 -15.91
C ASN A 236 18.57 4.14 -16.21
N GLU A 237 18.11 3.83 -17.44
CA GLU A 237 16.71 4.06 -17.85
C GLU A 237 16.19 5.50 -17.57
N GLY A 238 17.08 6.52 -17.66
CA GLY A 238 16.73 7.92 -17.37
C GLY A 238 16.58 8.28 -15.89
N ARG A 239 16.92 7.36 -14.98
CA ARG A 239 16.83 7.50 -13.52
C ARG A 239 18.19 7.28 -12.85
N CYS A 240 18.35 7.80 -11.64
CA CYS A 240 19.54 7.61 -10.83
C CYS A 240 19.38 6.42 -9.88
N PHE A 241 19.91 5.26 -10.27
CA PHE A 241 19.90 4.04 -9.47
C PHE A 241 21.06 4.00 -8.48
N PRO A 242 20.88 3.50 -7.24
CA PRO A 242 21.98 3.31 -6.31
C PRO A 242 23.03 2.33 -6.86
N THR A 243 24.32 2.58 -6.66
CA THR A 243 25.40 1.73 -7.22
C THR A 243 25.33 0.28 -6.75
N TRP A 244 24.81 0.01 -5.54
CA TRP A 244 24.64 -1.36 -5.05
C TRP A 244 23.65 -2.20 -5.85
N THR A 245 22.87 -1.60 -6.76
CA THR A 245 21.95 -2.31 -7.68
C THR A 245 22.64 -2.89 -8.91
N ASP A 246 23.91 -2.53 -9.18
CA ASP A 246 24.63 -2.92 -10.41
C ASP A 246 25.88 -3.73 -10.11
N LYS A 247 26.05 -4.80 -10.90
CA LYS A 247 27.11 -5.81 -10.76
C LYS A 247 28.53 -5.27 -10.88
N ARG A 248 28.72 -4.11 -11.51
CA ARG A 248 30.03 -3.45 -11.60
C ARG A 248 30.52 -2.98 -10.23
N TRP A 249 29.60 -2.64 -9.32
CA TRP A 249 29.92 -2.18 -7.97
C TRP A 249 29.60 -3.22 -6.90
N GLU A 250 28.56 -4.04 -7.10
CA GLU A 250 28.21 -5.16 -6.24
C GLU A 250 28.16 -6.46 -7.06
N PRO A 251 29.28 -7.17 -7.27
CA PRO A 251 29.34 -8.33 -8.18
C PRO A 251 28.36 -9.47 -7.83
N GLY A 252 27.93 -9.55 -6.56
CA GLY A 252 26.95 -10.53 -6.09
C GLY A 252 25.49 -10.15 -6.38
N VAL A 253 25.23 -8.91 -6.80
CA VAL A 253 23.85 -8.42 -6.91
C VAL A 253 23.10 -9.09 -8.07
N LYS A 254 21.87 -9.51 -7.78
CA LYS A 254 20.95 -10.05 -8.78
C LYS A 254 19.61 -9.35 -8.67
N GLU A 255 19.18 -8.79 -9.79
CA GLU A 255 17.84 -8.21 -9.94
C GLU A 255 16.79 -9.32 -10.01
N THR A 256 15.66 -9.11 -9.36
CA THR A 256 14.47 -9.97 -9.40
C THR A 256 13.24 -9.10 -9.64
N LEU A 257 12.38 -9.54 -10.56
CA LEU A 257 11.08 -8.91 -10.81
C LEU A 257 10.00 -9.77 -10.15
N ALA A 258 9.25 -9.15 -9.24
CA ALA A 258 8.14 -9.84 -8.60
C ALA A 258 6.95 -9.95 -9.55
N GLU A 259 6.34 -11.14 -9.59
CA GLU A 259 5.18 -11.39 -10.46
C GLU A 259 4.05 -10.39 -10.15
N GLY A 260 3.46 -9.82 -11.21
CA GLY A 260 2.38 -8.85 -11.08
C GLY A 260 2.78 -7.49 -10.48
N VAL A 261 4.07 -7.25 -10.25
CA VAL A 261 4.60 -5.94 -9.85
C VAL A 261 5.22 -5.25 -11.06
N ARG A 262 4.73 -4.05 -11.40
CA ARG A 262 5.29 -3.28 -12.51
C ARG A 262 6.71 -2.84 -12.15
N ARG A 263 7.64 -2.93 -13.12
CA ARG A 263 9.04 -2.50 -12.94
C ARG A 263 9.16 -1.08 -12.37
N GLY A 264 8.32 -0.16 -12.82
CA GLY A 264 8.29 1.23 -12.32
C GLY A 264 7.90 1.34 -10.85
N GLU A 265 7.05 0.43 -10.34
CA GLU A 265 6.68 0.37 -8.93
C GLU A 265 7.84 -0.14 -8.09
N PHE A 266 8.36 -1.33 -8.40
CA PHE A 266 9.50 -1.91 -7.68
C PHE A 266 10.37 -2.82 -8.53
N VAL A 267 11.65 -2.82 -8.18
CA VAL A 267 12.64 -3.81 -8.58
C VAL A 267 13.32 -4.32 -7.31
N PHE A 268 13.49 -5.64 -7.20
CA PHE A 268 14.02 -6.29 -6.01
C PHE A 268 15.42 -6.83 -6.27
N TYR A 269 16.24 -6.91 -5.22
CA TYR A 269 17.65 -7.32 -5.32
C TYR A 269 18.07 -8.31 -4.24
N ASN A 270 18.84 -9.29 -4.71
CA ASN A 270 19.55 -10.30 -3.93
C ASN A 270 21.06 -10.02 -3.93
N GLY A 271 21.78 -10.50 -2.91
CA GLY A 271 23.26 -10.50 -2.92
C GLY A 271 23.95 -9.17 -2.61
N VAL A 272 23.22 -8.18 -2.09
CA VAL A 272 23.76 -6.89 -1.62
C VAL A 272 24.45 -7.08 -0.27
N ARG A 273 25.65 -6.51 -0.08
CA ARG A 273 26.42 -6.60 1.18
C ARG A 273 25.88 -5.59 2.22
N TYR A 274 25.84 -6.02 3.49
CA TYR A 274 25.48 -5.21 4.66
C TYR A 274 26.70 -4.56 5.32
#